data_AF-A0A5T2AEH6-F1
#
_entry.id   AF-A0A5T2AEH6-F1
#
_cell.length_a   1.000
_cell.length_b   1.000
_cell.length_c   1.000
_cell.angle_alpha   90.00
_cell.angle_beta   90.00
_cell.angle_gamma   90.00
#
_symmetry.space_group_name_H-M   'P 1'
#
loop_
_entity.id
_entity.type
_entity.pdbx_description
1 polymer ?
#
loop_
_entity_poly.entity_id
_entity_poly.type
_entity_poly.pdbx_seq_one_letter_code
_entity_poly.pdbx_strand_id
1 'polypeptide(L)'
;GDRSNFRYAEAPTNLKYTQYGNCKVYTDFKAKRFYPANYSKGWIARSYLYMSKTYNIRLSDQERKLMEAWDKQYPMDEKEKRIRALL
;
A
#
# COMPACT_ATOMS: atom_id res chain seq x y z
N GLY A 1 -9.11 12.26 -7.09
CA GLY A 1 -7.63 12.26 -7.12
C GLY A 1 -7.12 11.05 -7.86
N ASP A 2 -5.92 11.12 -8.41
CA ASP A 2 -5.38 10.17 -9.40
C ASP A 2 -5.38 8.70 -8.96
N ARG A 3 -5.14 8.43 -7.66
CA ARG A 3 -5.20 7.05 -7.12
C ARG A 3 -6.57 6.38 -7.33
N SER A 4 -7.66 7.16 -7.39
CA SER A 4 -9.01 6.66 -7.63
C SER A 4 -9.38 5.46 -6.72
N ASN A 5 -10.04 4.46 -7.26
CA ASN A 5 -10.28 3.15 -6.65
C ASN A 5 -9.29 2.07 -7.16
N PHE A 6 -8.12 2.47 -7.65
CA PHE A 6 -7.14 1.55 -8.20
C PHE A 6 -6.50 0.70 -7.10
N ARG A 7 -6.26 -0.57 -7.45
CA ARG A 7 -5.58 -1.52 -6.55
C ARG A 7 -4.13 -1.08 -6.36
N TYR A 8 -3.63 -1.31 -5.16
CA TYR A 8 -2.20 -1.22 -4.92
C TYR A 8 -1.49 -2.41 -5.57
N ALA A 9 -0.28 -2.17 -6.06
CA ALA A 9 0.56 -3.19 -6.64
C ALA A 9 2.03 -2.90 -6.34
N GLU A 10 2.86 -3.95 -6.41
CA GLU A 10 4.31 -3.79 -6.42
C GLU A 10 4.74 -3.14 -7.74
N ALA A 11 5.68 -2.20 -7.65
CA ALA A 11 6.17 -1.49 -8.83
C ALA A 11 7.04 -2.43 -9.68
N PRO A 12 6.92 -2.39 -11.02
CA PRO A 12 7.92 -3.00 -11.89
C PRO A 12 9.31 -2.46 -11.58
N THR A 13 10.33 -3.33 -11.62
CA THR A 13 11.72 -2.96 -11.26
C THR A 13 12.30 -1.87 -12.17
N ASN A 14 11.79 -1.73 -13.38
CA ASN A 14 12.19 -0.72 -14.36
C ASN A 14 11.30 0.53 -14.36
N LEU A 15 10.34 0.64 -13.43
CA LEU A 15 9.44 1.80 -13.36
C LEU A 15 10.21 3.05 -12.94
N LYS A 16 10.05 4.14 -13.70
CA LYS A 16 10.56 5.46 -13.34
C LYS A 16 9.44 6.33 -12.76
N TYR A 17 9.59 6.75 -11.51
CA TYR A 17 8.66 7.63 -10.81
C TYR A 17 8.79 9.09 -11.29
N THR A 18 8.11 9.43 -12.40
CA THR A 18 8.19 10.76 -13.03
C THR A 18 6.93 11.62 -12.84
N GLN A 19 5.81 11.03 -12.39
CA GLN A 19 4.51 11.71 -12.39
C GLN A 19 4.37 12.80 -11.31
N TYR A 20 5.05 12.64 -10.16
CA TYR A 20 4.84 13.51 -8.98
C TYR A 20 6.17 14.04 -8.41
N GLY A 21 7.15 14.30 -9.27
CA GLY A 21 8.45 14.87 -8.90
C GLY A 21 9.21 14.02 -7.89
N ASN A 22 9.46 14.59 -6.70
CA ASN A 22 10.18 13.90 -5.63
C ASN A 22 9.34 12.83 -4.92
N CYS A 23 8.01 12.89 -5.04
CA CYS A 23 7.12 11.89 -4.47
C CYS A 23 7.18 10.60 -5.31
N LYS A 24 7.73 9.53 -4.74
CA LYS A 24 7.94 8.23 -5.42
C LYS A 24 6.65 7.40 -5.45
N VAL A 25 5.61 7.96 -6.03
CA VAL A 25 4.33 7.27 -6.31
C VAL A 25 4.06 7.31 -7.81
N TYR A 26 3.30 6.34 -8.31
CA TYR A 26 2.94 6.28 -9.73
C TYR A 26 1.55 5.67 -9.91
N THR A 27 0.71 6.34 -10.67
CA THR A 27 -0.62 5.90 -11.08
C THR A 27 -0.56 5.35 -12.51
N ASP A 28 -0.80 4.05 -12.66
CA ASP A 28 -0.98 3.41 -13.96
C ASP A 28 -2.47 3.40 -14.31
N PHE A 29 -2.91 4.44 -15.00
CA PHE A 29 -4.31 4.61 -15.40
C PHE A 29 -4.79 3.51 -16.35
N LYS A 30 -3.90 2.97 -17.19
CA LYS A 30 -4.24 1.93 -18.17
C LYS A 30 -4.46 0.59 -17.47
N ALA A 31 -3.58 0.21 -16.54
CA ALA A 31 -3.71 -1.03 -15.77
C ALA A 31 -4.62 -0.87 -14.54
N LYS A 32 -5.11 0.34 -14.23
CA LYS A 32 -5.87 0.67 -13.03
C LYS A 32 -5.16 0.25 -11.74
N ARG A 33 -3.87 0.60 -11.66
CA ARG A 33 -2.99 0.30 -10.52
C ARG A 33 -2.37 1.57 -9.94
N PHE A 34 -2.11 1.53 -8.65
CA PHE A 34 -1.31 2.55 -7.96
C PHE A 34 -0.09 1.90 -7.33
N TYR A 35 1.10 2.42 -7.65
CA TYR A 35 2.38 2.00 -7.11
C TYR A 35 2.80 3.00 -6.01
N PRO A 36 2.60 2.65 -4.73
CA PRO A 36 2.91 3.55 -3.62
C PRO A 36 4.42 3.64 -3.38
N ALA A 37 4.83 4.68 -2.65
CA ALA A 37 6.19 4.81 -2.16
C ALA A 37 6.48 3.76 -1.08
N ASN A 38 7.74 3.32 -0.97
CA ASN A 38 8.11 2.27 -0.03
C ASN A 38 7.77 2.60 1.43
N TYR A 39 7.94 3.85 1.85
CA TYR A 39 7.65 4.27 3.23
C TYR A 39 6.16 4.15 3.62
N SER A 40 5.23 4.07 2.66
CA SER A 40 3.80 3.95 2.94
C SER A 40 3.27 2.51 2.82
N LYS A 41 4.04 1.57 2.27
CA LYS A 41 3.59 0.19 2.02
C LYS A 41 3.17 -0.54 3.30
N GLY A 42 3.95 -0.43 4.38
CA GLY A 42 3.61 -1.06 5.67
C GLY A 42 2.28 -0.54 6.25
N TRP A 43 2.10 0.78 6.25
CA TRP A 43 0.86 1.44 6.68
C TRP A 43 -0.36 0.96 5.88
N ILE A 44 -0.23 0.93 4.55
CA ILE A 44 -1.28 0.45 3.63
C ILE A 44 -1.62 -1.01 3.94
N ALA A 45 -0.59 -1.87 4.04
CA ALA A 45 -0.74 -3.29 4.29
C ALA A 45 -1.50 -3.59 5.58
N ARG A 46 -1.05 -3.02 6.70
CA ARG A 46 -1.71 -3.21 8.00
C ARG A 46 -3.14 -2.71 8.00
N SER A 47 -3.41 -1.59 7.33
CA SER A 47 -4.77 -1.06 7.22
C SER A 47 -5.67 -1.99 6.40
N TYR A 48 -5.18 -2.53 5.28
CA TYR A 48 -5.93 -3.51 4.48
C TYR A 48 -6.22 -4.80 5.25
N LEU A 49 -5.21 -5.34 5.95
CA LEU A 49 -5.35 -6.57 6.74
C LEU A 49 -6.32 -6.36 7.92
N TYR A 50 -6.22 -5.23 8.62
CA TYR A 50 -7.16 -4.84 9.67
C TYR A 50 -8.60 -4.77 9.12
N MET A 51 -8.82 -4.03 8.03
CA MET A 51 -10.16 -3.89 7.44
C MET A 51 -10.74 -5.23 6.98
N SER A 52 -9.92 -6.08 6.38
CA SER A 52 -10.32 -7.44 5.98
C SER A 52 -10.72 -8.28 7.18
N LYS A 53 -9.93 -8.27 8.26
CA LYS A 53 -10.18 -9.05 9.48
C LYS A 53 -11.40 -8.54 10.25
N THR A 54 -11.49 -7.23 10.47
CA THR A 54 -12.49 -6.60 11.34
C THR A 54 -13.87 -6.58 10.69
N TYR A 55 -13.94 -6.34 9.38
CA TYR A 55 -15.22 -6.15 8.66
C TYR A 55 -15.51 -7.27 7.67
N ASN A 56 -14.76 -8.37 7.73
CA ASN A 56 -14.89 -9.52 6.83
C ASN A 56 -14.84 -9.14 5.33
N ILE A 57 -14.08 -8.09 4.99
CA ILE A 57 -13.89 -7.67 3.60
C ILE A 57 -12.98 -8.68 2.91
N ARG A 58 -13.50 -9.31 1.86
CA ARG A 58 -12.75 -10.31 1.09
C ARG A 58 -11.67 -9.63 0.25
N LEU A 59 -10.42 -9.99 0.50
CA LEU A 59 -9.29 -9.73 -0.39
C LEU A 59 -9.14 -10.89 -1.38
N SER A 60 -8.73 -10.60 -2.61
CA SER A 60 -8.23 -11.66 -3.48
C SER A 60 -6.95 -12.27 -2.89
N ASP A 61 -6.64 -13.52 -3.25
CA ASP A 61 -5.44 -14.20 -2.75
C ASP A 61 -4.16 -13.44 -3.09
N GLN A 62 -4.12 -12.81 -4.27
CA GLN A 62 -3.00 -11.98 -4.70
C GLN A 62 -2.86 -10.71 -3.84
N GLU A 63 -3.97 -10.01 -3.58
CA GLU A 63 -3.95 -8.82 -2.71
C GLU A 63 -3.56 -9.19 -1.29
N ARG A 64 -4.11 -10.27 -0.73
CA ARG A 64 -3.77 -10.74 0.62
C ARG A 64 -2.26 -11.02 0.74
N LYS A 65 -1.69 -11.81 -0.17
CA LYS A 65 -0.26 -12.14 -0.17
C LYS A 65 0.62 -10.90 -0.31
N LEU A 66 0.21 -9.93 -1.14
CA LEU A 66 0.93 -8.66 -1.29
C LEU A 66 0.93 -7.87 0.03
N MET A 67 -0.22 -7.75 0.69
CA MET A 67 -0.32 -7.03 1.96
C MET A 67 0.47 -7.73 3.07
N GLU A 68 0.41 -9.06 3.17
CA GLU A 68 1.20 -9.82 4.14
C GLU A 68 2.72 -9.66 3.90
N ALA A 69 3.15 -9.69 2.63
CA ALA A 69 4.55 -9.46 2.28
C ALA A 69 5.00 -8.04 2.65
N TRP A 70 4.20 -7.02 2.34
CA TRP A 70 4.50 -5.63 2.69
C TRP A 70 4.47 -5.37 4.19
N ASP A 71 3.55 -5.95 4.94
CA ASP A 71 3.52 -5.81 6.40
C ASP A 71 4.81 -6.35 7.03
N LYS A 72 5.28 -7.51 6.56
CA LYS A 72 6.55 -8.10 7.00
C LYS A 72 7.77 -7.28 6.56
N GLN A 73 7.79 -6.80 5.32
CA GLN A 73 8.94 -6.09 4.75
C GLN A 73 9.09 -4.67 5.30
N TYR A 74 7.98 -4.02 5.66
CA TYR A 74 7.94 -2.64 6.15
C TYR A 74 7.31 -2.60 7.55
N PRO A 75 8.06 -3.00 8.60
CA PRO A 75 7.55 -3.02 9.97
C PRO A 75 7.16 -1.63 10.45
N MET A 76 6.34 -1.56 11.50
CA MET A 76 5.91 -0.30 12.10
C MET A 76 7.11 0.51 12.59
N ASP A 77 7.19 1.77 12.14
CA ASP A 77 8.10 2.75 12.71
C ASP A 77 7.54 3.30 14.05
N GLU A 78 8.36 4.03 14.79
CA GLU A 78 7.96 4.60 16.08
C GLU A 78 6.78 5.57 15.96
N LYS A 79 6.68 6.28 14.83
CA LYS A 79 5.56 7.19 14.57
C LYS A 79 4.25 6.42 14.45
N GLU A 80 4.25 5.30 13.73
CA GLU A 80 3.10 4.42 13.58
C GLU A 80 2.67 3.81 14.90
N LYS A 81 3.63 3.27 15.67
CA LYS A 81 3.37 2.72 17.00
C LYS A 81 2.70 3.75 17.90
N ARG A 82 3.24 4.98 17.93
CA ARG A 82 2.67 6.08 18.72
C ARG A 82 1.24 6.42 18.29
N ILE A 83 1.00 6.54 16.99
CA ILE A 83 -0.35 6.86 16.47
C ILE A 83 -1.34 5.74 16.82
N ARG A 84 -0.95 4.47 16.64
CA ARG A 84 -1.83 3.33 16.92
C ARG A 84 -2.09 3.10 18.41
N ALA A 85 -1.18 3.51 19.30
CA ALA A 85 -1.40 3.45 20.75
C ALA A 85 -2.40 4.48 21.27
N LEU A 86 -2.77 5.48 20.45
CA LEU A 86 -3.75 6.51 20.78
C LEU A 86 -5.17 6.18 20.28
N LEU A 87 -5.34 5.06 19.57
CA LEU A 87 -6.59 4.57 19.02
C LEU A 87 -7.09 3.38 19.85
#